data_AF-X1N3G8-F1
#
_entry.id   AF-X1N3G8-F1
#
_cell.length_a   1.000
_cell.length_b   1.000
_cell.length_c   1.000
_cell.angle_alpha   90.00
_cell.angle_beta   90.00
_cell.angle_gamma   90.00
#
_symmetry.space_group_name_H-M   'P 1'
#
loop_
_entity.id
_entity.type
_entity.pdbx_description
1 polymer ?
#
loop_
_entity_poly.entity_id
_entity_poly.type
_entity_poly.pdbx_seq_one_letter_code
_entity_poly.pdbx_strand_id
1 'polypeptide(L)'
;MNIGFISTRLAGTDGVSLETAKWASIFESEGHLCFYMAGELDKDKPSQRSLLAEEAHFKHPLVREIYRGCFGVRTREPSVTKKIHQIKNKLKKYLYEFIGGFKIDLLVPENVFAIPLNIPLGLAVTETVAETGIPTIAHHHDFFWERKRFLINAAWDYLNMAFPPHLPSIQHVVINSSQDNQLSLRTGISATIIPNVMDFENPPSFDEYS
;
A
#
# COMPACT_ATOMS: atom_id res chain seq x y z
N MET A 1 -5.96 13.62 15.63
CA MET A 1 -5.37 12.27 15.52
C MET A 1 -4.13 12.33 14.65
N ASN A 2 -3.24 11.37 14.81
CA ASN A 2 -2.08 11.13 13.96
C ASN A 2 -2.44 10.06 12.92
N ILE A 3 -2.36 10.41 11.65
CA ILE A 3 -2.76 9.57 10.51
C ILE A 3 -1.52 9.17 9.74
N GLY A 4 -1.30 7.86 9.59
CA GLY A 4 -0.12 7.31 8.95
C GLY A 4 -0.41 6.78 7.55
N PHE A 5 0.09 7.46 6.53
CA PHE A 5 0.05 6.99 5.15
C PHE A 5 1.19 6.01 4.89
N ILE A 6 0.88 4.88 4.26
CA ILE A 6 1.86 3.86 3.89
C ILE A 6 1.75 3.56 2.40
N SER A 7 2.85 3.62 1.65
CA SER A 7 2.86 3.14 0.26
C SER A 7 4.22 2.58 -0.14
N THR A 8 4.30 1.98 -1.33
CA THR A 8 5.61 1.60 -1.91
C THR A 8 6.45 2.82 -2.28
N ARG A 9 5.79 3.91 -2.67
CA ARG A 9 6.37 5.18 -3.12
C ARG A 9 5.35 6.29 -2.86
N LEU A 10 5.80 7.41 -2.31
CA LEU A 10 5.04 8.66 -2.16
C LEU A 10 5.93 9.80 -2.65
N ALA A 11 6.20 9.77 -3.96
CA ALA A 11 7.13 10.67 -4.62
C ALA A 11 6.79 10.88 -6.09
N GLY A 12 7.04 12.08 -6.62
CA GLY A 12 6.75 12.45 -8.00
C GLY A 12 5.26 12.70 -8.27
N THR A 13 4.86 12.65 -9.54
CA THR A 13 3.50 13.00 -9.97
C THR A 13 2.66 11.79 -10.38
N ASP A 14 3.02 10.60 -9.88
CA ASP A 14 2.19 9.42 -10.09
C ASP A 14 0.83 9.54 -9.36
N GLY A 15 -0.19 8.89 -9.91
CA GLY A 15 -1.57 9.05 -9.44
C GLY A 15 -1.77 8.69 -7.95
N VAL A 16 -1.00 7.74 -7.40
CA VAL A 16 -1.11 7.37 -5.97
C VAL A 16 -0.51 8.47 -5.11
N SER A 17 0.65 9.01 -5.49
CA SER A 17 1.31 10.11 -4.77
C SER A 17 0.43 11.37 -4.72
N LEU A 18 -0.20 11.74 -5.85
CA LEU A 18 -1.10 12.89 -5.94
C LEU A 18 -2.38 12.70 -5.11
N GLU A 19 -3.01 11.53 -5.20
CA GLU A 19 -4.21 11.24 -4.42
C GLU A 19 -3.93 11.20 -2.92
N THR A 20 -2.79 10.62 -2.53
CA THR A 20 -2.33 10.62 -1.13
C THR A 20 -2.19 12.04 -0.60
N ALA A 21 -1.60 12.96 -1.39
CA ALA A 21 -1.45 14.35 -0.98
C ALA A 21 -2.80 15.04 -0.79
N LYS A 22 -3.79 14.74 -1.64
CA LYS A 22 -5.16 15.27 -1.51
C LYS A 22 -5.87 14.74 -0.26
N TRP A 23 -5.76 13.45 0.04
CA TRP A 23 -6.32 12.89 1.26
C TRP A 23 -5.66 13.47 2.50
N ALA A 24 -4.33 13.62 2.48
CA ALA A 24 -3.60 14.25 3.57
C ALA A 24 -4.04 15.70 3.80
N SER A 25 -4.23 16.51 2.75
CA SER A 25 -4.66 17.90 2.90
C SER A 25 -6.06 18.02 3.50
N ILE A 26 -6.99 17.12 3.13
CA ILE A 26 -8.33 17.06 3.73
C ILE A 26 -8.23 16.73 5.23
N PHE A 27 -7.47 15.69 5.59
CA PHE A 27 -7.26 15.36 7.01
C PHE A 27 -6.61 16.50 7.79
N GLU A 28 -5.61 17.18 7.23
CA GLU A 28 -4.98 18.33 7.85
C GLU A 28 -5.94 19.51 8.01
N SER A 29 -6.84 19.77 7.04
CA SER A 29 -7.87 20.80 7.14
C SER A 29 -8.91 20.52 8.24
N GLU A 30 -9.12 19.24 8.56
CA GLU A 30 -9.98 18.79 9.67
C GLU A 30 -9.21 18.72 11.01
N GLY A 31 -7.97 19.21 11.06
CA GLY A 31 -7.18 19.33 12.29
C GLY A 31 -6.40 18.07 12.69
N HIS A 32 -6.22 17.12 11.77
CA HIS A 32 -5.37 15.94 11.98
C HIS A 32 -3.91 16.21 11.57
N LEU A 33 -3.00 15.36 12.03
CA LEU A 33 -1.59 15.38 11.60
C LEU A 33 -1.29 14.17 10.73
N CYS A 34 -0.73 14.42 9.54
CA CYS A 34 -0.36 13.36 8.61
C CYS A 34 1.13 13.01 8.69
N PHE A 35 1.41 11.71 8.68
CA PHE A 35 2.73 11.08 8.75
C PHE A 35 2.88 10.10 7.60
N TYR A 36 4.11 9.84 7.17
CA TYR A 36 4.36 9.10 5.92
C TYR A 36 5.41 8.00 6.12
N MET A 37 5.11 6.79 5.65
CA MET A 37 6.08 5.71 5.52
C MET A 37 6.06 5.15 4.11
N ALA A 38 7.20 5.19 3.42
CA ALA A 38 7.30 4.64 2.08
C ALA A 38 8.71 4.19 1.73
N GLY A 39 8.85 3.51 0.60
CA GLY A 39 10.15 3.11 0.05
C GLY A 39 10.88 4.23 -0.70
N GLU A 40 10.14 5.28 -1.05
CA GLU A 40 10.64 6.51 -1.66
C GLU A 40 9.69 7.63 -1.22
N LEU A 41 10.26 8.77 -0.82
CA LEU A 41 9.54 9.94 -0.31
C LEU A 41 10.08 11.18 -1.02
N ASP A 42 9.20 12.08 -1.45
CA ASP A 42 9.62 13.38 -1.98
C ASP A 42 10.34 14.22 -0.93
N LYS A 43 11.22 15.12 -1.41
CA LYS A 43 12.01 16.03 -0.56
C LYS A 43 11.16 17.04 0.19
N ASP A 44 9.96 17.33 -0.30
CA ASP A 44 9.00 18.25 0.32
C ASP A 44 8.26 17.60 1.49
N LYS A 45 8.31 16.27 1.63
CA LYS A 45 7.74 15.58 2.79
C LYS A 45 8.52 15.97 4.06
N PRO A 46 7.83 16.38 5.13
CA PRO A 46 8.48 16.83 6.35
C PRO A 46 9.26 15.68 6.99
N SER A 47 10.58 15.83 7.09
CA SER A 47 11.49 14.81 7.64
C SER A 47 11.10 14.38 9.07
N GLN A 48 10.54 15.29 9.86
CA GLN A 48 10.07 15.01 11.22
C GLN A 48 8.76 14.20 11.29
N ARG A 49 8.05 14.02 10.16
CA ARG A 49 6.81 13.24 10.08
C ARG A 49 6.91 12.10 9.06
N SER A 50 8.13 11.71 8.69
CA SER A 50 8.34 10.74 7.62
C SER A 50 9.35 9.67 8.05
N LEU A 51 9.10 8.42 7.65
CA LEU A 51 9.98 7.28 7.85
C LEU A 51 10.25 6.61 6.49
N LEU A 52 11.51 6.62 6.07
CA LEU A 52 11.94 5.94 4.85
C LEU A 52 12.27 4.48 5.16
N ALA A 53 11.61 3.55 4.45
CA ALA A 53 11.89 2.13 4.51
C ALA A 53 12.19 1.61 3.11
N GLU A 54 13.45 1.66 2.68
CA GLU A 54 13.86 1.37 1.29
C GLU A 54 13.32 0.04 0.74
N GLU A 55 13.20 -0.99 1.58
CA GLU A 55 12.60 -2.28 1.20
C GLU A 55 11.11 -2.23 0.85
N ALA A 56 10.40 -1.15 1.19
CA ALA A 56 9.02 -0.95 0.76
C ALA A 56 8.94 -0.59 -0.73
N HIS A 57 10.04 -0.11 -1.32
CA HIS A 57 10.06 0.28 -2.71
C HIS A 57 10.05 -0.95 -3.64
N PHE A 58 9.17 -0.95 -4.64
CA PHE A 58 9.04 -2.07 -5.58
C PHE A 58 10.27 -2.28 -6.48
N LYS A 59 11.13 -1.26 -6.64
CA LYS A 59 12.42 -1.39 -7.34
C LYS A 59 13.56 -1.88 -6.44
N HIS A 60 13.35 -2.04 -5.13
CA HIS A 60 14.39 -2.53 -4.22
C HIS A 60 14.92 -3.89 -4.72
N PRO A 61 16.26 -4.13 -4.77
CA PRO A 61 16.82 -5.30 -5.43
C PRO A 61 16.22 -6.63 -4.96
N LEU A 62 16.11 -6.81 -3.64
CA LEU A 62 15.55 -8.04 -3.06
C LEU A 62 14.04 -8.21 -3.36
N VAL A 63 13.29 -7.11 -3.49
CA VAL A 63 11.87 -7.15 -3.86
C VAL A 63 11.72 -7.53 -5.33
N ARG A 64 12.59 -7.03 -6.21
CA ARG A 64 12.62 -7.45 -7.62
C ARG A 64 12.97 -8.92 -7.80
N GLU A 65 13.86 -9.46 -6.96
CA GLU A 65 14.16 -10.89 -6.96
C GLU A 65 12.95 -11.72 -6.55
N ILE A 66 12.23 -11.31 -5.49
CA ILE A 66 10.98 -11.96 -5.09
C ILE A 66 9.95 -11.89 -6.22
N TYR A 67 9.76 -10.72 -6.82
CA TYR A 67 8.83 -10.51 -7.91
C TYR A 67 9.08 -11.50 -9.05
N ARG A 68 10.33 -11.62 -9.51
CA ARG A 68 10.72 -12.55 -10.58
C ARG A 68 10.54 -14.02 -10.18
N GLY A 69 10.71 -14.34 -8.90
CA GLY A 69 10.47 -15.69 -8.37
C GLY A 69 8.99 -16.03 -8.16
N CYS A 70 8.08 -15.06 -8.24
CA CYS A 70 6.65 -15.24 -7.97
C CYS A 70 5.77 -15.07 -9.21
N PHE A 71 6.10 -14.17 -10.13
CA PHE A 71 5.24 -13.83 -11.28
C PHE A 71 5.81 -14.36 -12.59
N GLY A 72 4.93 -14.81 -13.49
CA GLY A 72 5.29 -15.47 -14.74
C GLY A 72 5.69 -16.94 -14.58
N VAL A 73 5.66 -17.46 -13.35
CA VAL A 73 5.99 -18.85 -12.99
C VAL A 73 4.83 -19.51 -12.24
N ARG A 74 4.81 -20.85 -12.16
CA ARG A 74 3.75 -21.63 -11.48
C ARG A 74 4.18 -22.22 -10.14
N THR A 75 5.49 -22.34 -9.92
CA THR A 75 6.11 -22.78 -8.67
C THR A 75 7.21 -21.80 -8.29
N ARG A 76 7.55 -21.75 -7.00
CA ARG A 76 8.62 -20.90 -6.48
C ARG A 76 9.59 -21.73 -5.66
N GLU A 77 10.86 -21.37 -5.69
CA GLU A 77 11.89 -22.01 -4.88
C GLU A 77 11.69 -21.72 -3.37
N PRO A 78 12.05 -22.64 -2.46
CA PRO A 78 12.01 -22.39 -1.01
C PRO A 78 12.79 -21.14 -0.58
N SER A 79 13.85 -20.79 -1.33
CA SER A 79 14.64 -19.59 -1.12
C SER A 79 13.84 -18.29 -1.33
N VAL A 80 12.86 -18.28 -2.25
CA VAL A 80 11.95 -17.15 -2.49
C VAL A 80 11.04 -16.97 -1.27
N THR A 81 10.44 -18.05 -0.77
CA THR A 81 9.64 -18.03 0.47
C THR A 81 10.44 -17.47 1.64
N LYS A 82 11.67 -17.98 1.85
CA LYS A 82 12.56 -17.48 2.92
C LYS A 82 12.81 -15.98 2.79
N LYS A 83 13.06 -15.49 1.58
CA LYS A 83 13.29 -14.07 1.29
C LYS A 83 12.07 -13.21 1.54
N ILE A 84 10.87 -13.67 1.16
CA ILE A 84 9.60 -13.01 1.46
C ILE A 84 9.46 -12.78 2.97
N HIS A 85 9.65 -13.83 3.77
CA HIS A 85 9.54 -13.71 5.22
C HIS A 85 10.63 -12.80 5.83
N GLN A 86 11.86 -12.85 5.31
CA GLN A 86 12.94 -11.96 5.77
C GLN A 86 12.59 -10.48 5.56
N ILE A 87 12.18 -10.10 4.34
CA ILE A 87 11.82 -8.70 4.04
C ILE A 87 10.56 -8.30 4.80
N LYS A 88 9.54 -9.17 4.86
CA LYS A 88 8.32 -8.93 5.63
C LYS A 88 8.64 -8.61 7.08
N ASN A 89 9.50 -9.41 7.73
CA ASN A 89 9.87 -9.18 9.13
C ASN A 89 10.65 -7.88 9.33
N LYS A 90 11.47 -7.44 8.35
CA LYS A 90 12.12 -6.14 8.38
C LYS A 90 11.10 -5.00 8.26
N LEU A 91 10.17 -5.09 7.30
CA LEU A 91 9.10 -4.10 7.11
C LEU A 91 8.17 -4.00 8.31
N LYS A 92 7.84 -5.12 8.97
CA LYS A 92 7.08 -5.09 10.23
C LYS A 92 7.78 -4.29 11.32
N LYS A 93 9.11 -4.39 11.46
CA LYS A 93 9.84 -3.57 12.43
C LYS A 93 9.68 -2.07 12.14
N TYR A 94 9.81 -1.67 10.87
CA TYR A 94 9.54 -0.29 10.47
C TYR A 94 8.10 0.13 10.73
N LEU A 95 7.11 -0.73 10.50
CA LEU A 95 5.71 -0.43 10.80
C LEU A 95 5.48 -0.23 12.30
N TYR A 96 6.04 -1.08 13.15
CA TYR A 96 5.96 -0.90 14.61
C TYR A 96 6.68 0.37 15.08
N GLU A 97 7.84 0.69 14.50
CA GLU A 97 8.55 1.95 14.76
C GLU A 97 7.74 3.16 14.31
N PHE A 98 7.15 3.11 13.11
CA PHE A 98 6.33 4.17 12.56
C PHE A 98 5.08 4.42 13.42
N ILE A 99 4.34 3.35 13.74
CA ILE A 99 3.13 3.42 14.56
C ILE A 99 3.44 3.90 15.97
N GLY A 100 4.43 3.30 16.64
CA GLY A 100 4.77 3.64 18.02
C GLY A 100 5.47 5.00 18.15
N GLY A 101 6.42 5.28 17.26
CA GLY A 101 7.23 6.50 17.27
C GLY A 101 6.42 7.75 16.99
N PHE A 102 5.52 7.69 16.01
CA PHE A 102 4.60 8.80 15.70
C PHE A 102 3.25 8.71 16.40
N LYS A 103 3.01 7.67 17.21
CA LYS A 103 1.73 7.42 17.90
C LYS A 103 0.55 7.47 16.94
N ILE A 104 0.64 6.69 15.87
CA ILE A 104 -0.37 6.68 14.80
C ILE A 104 -1.69 6.09 15.33
N ASP A 105 -2.78 6.82 15.14
CA ASP A 105 -4.13 6.44 15.55
C ASP A 105 -4.90 5.72 14.42
N LEU A 106 -4.56 6.01 13.16
CA LEU A 106 -5.21 5.50 11.95
C LEU A 106 -4.18 5.28 10.85
N LEU A 107 -4.20 4.11 10.21
CA LEU A 107 -3.40 3.84 9.02
C LEU A 107 -4.20 4.05 7.73
N VAL A 108 -3.52 4.57 6.71
CA VAL A 108 -4.03 4.68 5.35
C VAL A 108 -3.02 4.06 4.36
N PRO A 109 -3.08 2.73 4.13
CA PRO A 109 -2.28 2.08 3.11
C PRO A 109 -2.79 2.48 1.72
N GLU A 110 -1.94 3.17 0.97
CA GLU A 110 -2.22 3.69 -0.37
C GLU A 110 -1.71 2.72 -1.42
N ASN A 111 -2.66 2.01 -2.06
CA ASN A 111 -2.45 0.97 -3.07
C ASN A 111 -1.59 -0.24 -2.64
N VAL A 112 -1.28 -0.38 -1.35
CA VAL A 112 -0.42 -1.44 -0.81
C VAL A 112 -1.04 -2.83 -0.97
N PHE A 113 -2.36 -2.95 -0.80
CA PHE A 113 -3.10 -4.21 -0.85
C PHE A 113 -3.72 -4.51 -2.22
N ALA A 114 -3.53 -3.60 -3.17
CA ALA A 114 -4.16 -3.63 -4.48
C ALA A 114 -3.30 -4.39 -5.50
N ILE A 115 -2.02 -4.01 -5.59
CA ILE A 115 -1.07 -4.57 -6.55
C ILE A 115 0.15 -5.17 -5.82
N PRO A 116 0.46 -6.46 -6.05
CA PRO A 116 1.54 -7.16 -5.35
C PRO A 116 2.93 -6.88 -5.94
N LEU A 117 3.23 -5.60 -6.23
CA LEU A 117 4.59 -5.18 -6.61
C LEU A 117 5.58 -5.43 -5.47
N ASN A 118 5.10 -5.39 -4.22
CA ASN A 118 5.85 -5.73 -3.02
C ASN A 118 5.02 -6.66 -2.12
N ILE A 119 5.02 -7.96 -2.43
CA ILE A 119 4.35 -9.00 -1.61
C ILE A 119 4.75 -8.89 -0.12
N PRO A 120 6.04 -8.76 0.25
CA PRO A 120 6.44 -8.57 1.63
C PRO A 120 5.77 -7.40 2.36
N LEU A 121 5.57 -6.26 1.68
CA LEU A 121 4.91 -5.09 2.29
C LEU A 121 3.44 -5.37 2.57
N GLY A 122 2.70 -5.93 1.60
CA GLY A 122 1.29 -6.29 1.82
C GLY A 122 1.10 -7.26 2.98
N LEU A 123 1.98 -8.27 3.09
CA LEU A 123 1.99 -9.20 4.24
C LEU A 123 2.34 -8.50 5.55
N ALA A 124 3.34 -7.62 5.54
CA ALA A 124 3.78 -6.91 6.74
C ALA A 124 2.67 -6.00 7.31
N VAL A 125 2.02 -5.21 6.45
CA VAL A 125 0.92 -4.34 6.88
C VAL A 125 -0.27 -5.19 7.34
N THR A 126 -0.63 -6.25 6.61
CA THR A 126 -1.72 -7.17 7.01
C THR A 126 -1.50 -7.74 8.41
N GLU A 127 -0.32 -8.33 8.66
CA GLU A 127 -0.01 -8.92 9.96
C GLU A 127 0.04 -7.88 11.06
N THR A 128 0.64 -6.71 10.83
CA THR A 128 0.68 -5.63 11.84
C THR A 128 -0.72 -5.13 12.19
N VAL A 129 -1.62 -4.98 11.21
CA VAL A 129 -3.02 -4.58 11.47
C VAL A 129 -3.75 -5.67 12.27
N ALA A 130 -3.58 -6.94 11.91
CA ALA A 130 -4.18 -8.05 12.65
C ALA A 130 -3.66 -8.17 14.10
N GLU A 131 -2.38 -7.88 14.33
CA GLU A 131 -1.74 -7.96 15.65
C GLU A 131 -2.10 -6.80 16.58
N THR A 132 -2.28 -5.61 16.01
CA THR A 132 -2.50 -4.37 16.79
C THR A 132 -3.96 -3.96 16.86
N GLY A 133 -4.79 -4.41 15.91
CA GLY A 133 -6.15 -3.93 15.74
C GLY A 133 -6.25 -2.46 15.33
N ILE A 134 -5.15 -1.83 14.90
CA ILE A 134 -5.14 -0.41 14.53
C ILE A 134 -6.19 -0.12 13.46
N PRO A 135 -7.06 0.89 13.66
CA PRO A 135 -8.00 1.33 12.64
C PRO A 135 -7.27 1.62 11.33
N THR A 136 -7.83 1.14 10.22
CA THR A 136 -7.17 1.22 8.92
C THR A 136 -8.20 1.55 7.83
N ILE A 137 -7.88 2.52 6.96
CA ILE A 137 -8.61 2.77 5.71
C ILE A 137 -7.69 2.36 4.56
N ALA A 138 -7.98 1.23 3.94
CA ALA A 138 -7.23 0.75 2.79
C ALA A 138 -7.76 1.34 1.50
N HIS A 139 -6.96 2.17 0.83
CA HIS A 139 -7.34 2.86 -0.39
C HIS A 139 -6.77 2.15 -1.63
N HIS A 140 -7.66 1.62 -2.48
CA HIS A 140 -7.31 0.82 -3.65
C HIS A 140 -7.61 1.59 -4.94
N HIS A 141 -6.57 1.79 -5.75
CA HIS A 141 -6.67 2.51 -7.03
C HIS A 141 -6.89 1.57 -8.20
N ASP A 142 -6.36 0.36 -8.09
CA ASP A 142 -6.54 -0.74 -9.01
C ASP A 142 -6.45 -2.08 -8.26
N PHE A 143 -6.62 -3.21 -8.94
CA PHE A 143 -6.43 -4.52 -8.33
C PHE A 143 -5.64 -5.46 -9.23
N PHE A 144 -4.93 -6.41 -8.62
CA PHE A 144 -4.02 -7.29 -9.37
C PHE A 144 -4.74 -8.13 -10.43
N TRP A 145 -6.00 -8.50 -10.21
CA TRP A 145 -6.80 -9.25 -11.19
C TRP A 145 -7.13 -8.44 -12.45
N GLU A 146 -6.96 -7.12 -12.43
CA GLU A 146 -7.14 -6.23 -13.58
C GLU A 146 -5.91 -6.23 -14.50
N ARG A 147 -4.77 -6.81 -14.05
CA ARG A 147 -3.51 -6.81 -14.80
C ARG A 147 -3.08 -8.24 -15.13
N LYS A 148 -3.09 -8.59 -16.43
CA LYS A 148 -2.71 -9.92 -16.95
C LYS A 148 -1.37 -10.45 -16.38
N ARG A 149 -0.40 -9.57 -16.15
CA ARG A 149 0.94 -9.92 -15.63
C ARG A 149 0.94 -10.61 -14.26
N PHE A 150 -0.13 -10.49 -13.47
CA PHE A 150 -0.22 -11.12 -12.14
C PHE A 150 -1.00 -12.43 -12.13
N LEU A 151 -1.69 -12.79 -13.22
CA LEU A 151 -2.57 -13.97 -13.26
C LEU A 151 -1.82 -15.31 -13.34
N ILE A 152 -0.60 -15.30 -13.90
CA ILE A 152 0.32 -16.44 -13.85
C ILE A 152 1.31 -16.17 -12.72
N ASN A 153 1.13 -16.85 -11.59
CA ASN A 153 1.98 -16.68 -10.42
C ASN A 153 2.10 -17.96 -9.60
N ALA A 154 3.13 -17.98 -8.76
CA ALA A 154 3.43 -18.99 -7.76
C ALA A 154 3.22 -18.47 -6.33
N ALA A 155 2.37 -17.46 -6.13
CA ALA A 155 2.21 -16.72 -4.88
C ALA A 155 0.75 -16.56 -4.43
N TRP A 156 -0.17 -17.39 -4.96
CA TRP A 156 -1.60 -17.33 -4.64
C TRP A 156 -1.91 -17.45 -3.15
N ASP A 157 -1.11 -18.19 -2.40
CA ASP A 157 -1.19 -18.26 -0.94
C ASP A 157 -1.00 -16.89 -0.27
N TYR A 158 -0.09 -16.06 -0.76
CA TYR A 158 0.10 -14.69 -0.25
C TYR A 158 -0.94 -13.71 -0.80
N LEU A 159 -1.34 -13.86 -2.07
CA LEU A 159 -2.37 -13.00 -2.67
C LEU A 159 -3.71 -13.15 -1.95
N ASN A 160 -4.12 -14.40 -1.67
CA ASN A 160 -5.34 -14.68 -0.94
C ASN A 160 -5.27 -14.22 0.53
N MET A 161 -4.07 -14.14 1.10
CA MET A 161 -3.88 -13.67 2.47
C MET A 161 -3.95 -12.14 2.60
N ALA A 162 -3.38 -11.40 1.64
CA ALA A 162 -3.03 -9.99 1.85
C ALA A 162 -3.38 -9.03 0.70
N PHE A 163 -4.05 -9.49 -0.36
CA PHE A 163 -4.31 -8.64 -1.54
C PHE A 163 -5.77 -8.71 -2.02
N PRO A 164 -6.71 -8.01 -1.34
CA PRO A 164 -6.55 -7.35 -0.05
C PRO A 164 -6.93 -8.27 1.14
N PRO A 165 -6.46 -7.98 2.35
CA PRO A 165 -6.83 -8.74 3.54
C PRO A 165 -8.27 -8.44 3.98
N HIS A 166 -9.01 -9.44 4.48
CA HIS A 166 -10.36 -9.27 5.03
C HIS A 166 -10.28 -9.22 6.56
N LEU A 167 -9.94 -8.06 7.12
CA LEU A 167 -9.83 -7.85 8.58
C LEU A 167 -10.89 -6.85 9.07
N PRO A 168 -11.48 -7.06 10.27
CA PRO A 168 -12.57 -6.21 10.78
C PRO A 168 -12.14 -4.77 11.09
N SER A 169 -10.85 -4.53 11.33
CA SER A 169 -10.29 -3.19 11.55
C SER A 169 -10.00 -2.41 10.26
N ILE A 170 -10.22 -3.02 9.09
CA ILE A 170 -9.97 -2.39 7.80
C ILE A 170 -11.29 -1.99 7.15
N GLN A 171 -11.41 -0.71 6.81
CA GLN A 171 -12.40 -0.22 5.86
C GLN A 171 -11.74 -0.13 4.49
N HIS A 172 -12.37 -0.71 3.47
CA HIS A 172 -11.84 -0.69 2.11
C HIS A 172 -12.49 0.45 1.31
N VAL A 173 -11.66 1.21 0.62
CA VAL A 173 -12.08 2.31 -0.26
C VAL A 173 -11.61 2.03 -1.67
N VAL A 174 -12.52 2.17 -2.64
CA VAL A 174 -12.26 1.98 -4.07
C VAL A 174 -12.71 3.20 -4.85
N ILE A 175 -12.16 3.38 -6.05
CA ILE A 175 -12.37 4.61 -6.83
C ILE A 175 -13.56 4.55 -7.81
N ASN A 176 -14.18 3.38 -7.97
CA ASN A 176 -15.36 3.22 -8.83
C ASN A 176 -16.22 2.00 -8.46
N SER A 177 -17.44 1.96 -8.99
CA SER A 177 -18.41 0.88 -8.76
C SER A 177 -18.00 -0.46 -9.37
N SER A 178 -17.19 -0.48 -10.45
CA SER A 178 -16.70 -1.73 -11.01
C SER A 178 -15.75 -2.43 -10.05
N GLN A 179 -14.89 -1.67 -9.37
CA GLN A 179 -13.97 -2.17 -8.35
C GLN A 179 -14.72 -2.68 -7.12
N ASP A 180 -15.71 -1.95 -6.62
CA ASP A 180 -16.56 -2.40 -5.50
C ASP A 180 -17.23 -3.75 -5.82
N ASN A 181 -17.87 -3.84 -6.98
CA ASN A 181 -18.51 -5.08 -7.44
C ASN A 181 -17.52 -6.26 -7.55
N GLN A 182 -16.33 -6.03 -8.11
CA GLN A 182 -15.32 -7.09 -8.27
C GLN A 182 -14.70 -7.50 -6.94
N LEU A 183 -14.45 -6.54 -6.04
CA LEU A 183 -13.93 -6.82 -4.71
C LEU A 183 -14.94 -7.67 -3.92
N SER A 184 -16.19 -7.24 -3.86
CA SER A 184 -17.28 -7.97 -3.20
C SER A 184 -17.43 -9.39 -3.73
N LEU A 185 -17.45 -9.56 -5.06
CA LEU A 185 -17.58 -10.86 -5.70
C LEU A 185 -16.42 -11.82 -5.37
N ARG A 186 -15.20 -11.31 -5.25
CA ARG A 186 -13.99 -12.13 -5.12
C ARG A 186 -13.63 -12.44 -3.67
N THR A 187 -13.93 -11.54 -2.75
CA THR A 187 -13.42 -11.62 -1.37
C THR A 187 -14.52 -11.51 -0.31
N GLY A 188 -15.75 -11.16 -0.71
CA GLY A 188 -16.85 -10.86 0.20
C GLY A 188 -16.70 -9.52 0.94
N ILE A 189 -15.76 -8.67 0.54
CA ILE A 189 -15.51 -7.37 1.16
C ILE A 189 -16.43 -6.31 0.52
N SER A 190 -17.14 -5.55 1.34
CA SER A 190 -17.82 -4.33 0.91
C SER A 190 -16.84 -3.16 0.96
N ALA A 191 -16.87 -2.28 -0.04
CA ALA A 191 -16.07 -1.06 -0.02
C ALA A 191 -16.93 0.21 -0.07
N THR A 192 -16.35 1.31 0.39
CA THR A 192 -16.86 2.65 0.15
C THR A 192 -16.29 3.17 -1.15
N ILE A 193 -17.13 3.69 -2.03
CA ILE A 193 -16.68 4.28 -3.30
C ILE A 193 -16.34 5.76 -3.06
N ILE A 194 -15.07 6.12 -3.21
CA ILE A 194 -14.58 7.50 -3.21
C ILE A 194 -13.86 7.73 -4.53
N PRO A 195 -14.50 8.39 -5.52
CA PRO A 195 -13.88 8.59 -6.82
C PRO A 195 -12.63 9.47 -6.74
N ASN A 196 -11.65 9.17 -7.58
CA ASN A 196 -10.55 10.11 -7.82
C ASN A 196 -11.10 11.36 -8.49
N VAL A 197 -10.99 12.49 -7.79
CA VAL A 197 -11.29 13.82 -8.32
C VAL A 197 -9.98 14.51 -8.65
N MET A 198 -9.79 14.89 -9.91
CA MET A 198 -8.66 15.70 -10.37
C MET A 198 -8.90 17.15 -9.97
N ASP A 199 -7.88 17.80 -9.41
CA ASP A 199 -7.88 19.26 -9.23
C ASP A 199 -7.58 19.92 -10.59
N PHE A 200 -8.64 20.31 -11.30
CA PHE A 200 -8.53 20.97 -12.60
C PHE A 200 -8.03 22.42 -12.49
N GLU A 201 -8.08 23.03 -11.31
CA GLU A 201 -7.62 24.41 -11.10
C GLU A 201 -6.11 24.46 -10.90
N ASN A 202 -5.51 23.38 -10.38
CA ASN A 202 -4.06 23.26 -10.14
C ASN A 202 -3.48 21.97 -10.76
N PRO A 203 -3.32 21.87 -12.09
CA PRO A 203 -2.80 20.67 -12.72
C PRO A 203 -1.33 20.41 -12.33
N PRO A 204 -0.93 19.14 -12.10
CA PRO A 204 0.46 18.78 -11.78
C PRO A 204 1.40 19.03 -12.96
N SER A 205 2.67 19.32 -12.69
CA SER A 205 3.73 19.38 -13.71
C SER A 205 4.12 17.99 -14.21
N PHE A 206 4.53 17.88 -15.48
CA PHE A 206 5.02 16.62 -16.05
C PHE A 206 6.27 16.10 -15.32
N ASP A 207 6.32 14.80 -14.99
CA ASP A 207 7.53 14.13 -14.49
C ASP A 207 8.13 13.18 -15.55
N GLU A 208 9.38 12.72 -15.33
CA GLU A 208 10.08 11.81 -16.26
C GLU A 208 9.45 10.40 -16.37
N TYR A 209 8.39 10.12 -15.58
CA TYR A 209 7.67 8.85 -15.55
C TYR A 209 6.24 8.96 -16.10
N SER A 210 5.84 10.15 -16.58
CA SER A 210 4.55 10.47 -17.20
C SER A 210 4.49 10.11 -18.68
#